data_AF-A0A1G3LZW5-F1
#
_entry.id   AF-A0A1G3LZW5-F1
#
_cell.length_a   1.000
_cell.length_b   1.000
_cell.length_c   1.000
_cell.angle_alpha   90.00
_cell.angle_beta   90.00
_cell.angle_gamma   90.00
#
_symmetry.space_group_name_H-M   'P 1'
#
loop_
_entity.id
_entity.type
_entity.pdbx_description
1 polymer ?
#
loop_
_entity_poly.entity_id
_entity_poly.type
_entity_poly.pdbx_seq_one_letter_code
_entity_poly.pdbx_strand_id
1 'polypeptide(L)'
;MTVPGPMGTFFGLQERKPRFIDMNRRSDPNVTAYRFYGATTLVDAYGDPGGIGTSGVGGTGPTLLFPVDRNKHYLSKDLRRHPRVVQESHRNLTWATFDIEQFLPGQDNRWLFLRWQDSRPGLGGWVTMDTGEGGGPEPLYGPIYCIPTPEDLGVYHGTFSLTGVAPTGTACVSGQPPVFNEKGTDGAGAPVMPPLHIVFPNVCYSILIRNLDAGNPLLLAYGTGQPMQVLPKSEATSLCIGNTNEIILAGSGGAVAFTLTAVLLSSP
;
A
#
# COMPACT_ATOMS: atom_id res chain seq x y z
N MET A 1 8.53 13.29 -19.59
CA MET A 1 7.34 12.82 -18.85
C MET A 1 7.84 11.74 -17.91
N THR A 2 7.94 12.03 -16.61
CA THR A 2 8.41 11.05 -15.61
C THR A 2 7.38 9.93 -15.51
N VAL A 3 7.81 8.69 -15.74
CA VAL A 3 6.96 7.51 -15.58
C VAL A 3 6.53 7.45 -14.11
N PRO A 4 5.23 7.29 -13.80
CA PRO A 4 4.79 7.15 -12.41
C PRO A 4 5.51 5.96 -11.77
N GLY A 5 6.11 6.18 -10.61
CA GLY A 5 6.72 5.12 -9.83
C GLY A 5 5.70 4.08 -9.34
N PRO A 6 6.15 2.99 -8.68
CA PRO A 6 5.22 1.98 -8.16
C PRO A 6 4.23 2.61 -7.16
N MET A 7 4.61 3.73 -6.54
CA MET A 7 3.80 4.55 -5.62
C MET A 7 2.71 5.40 -6.29
N GLY A 8 2.75 5.60 -7.61
CA GLY A 8 1.78 6.42 -8.34
C GLY A 8 0.64 5.64 -9.00
N THR A 9 0.58 4.33 -8.81
CA THR A 9 -0.42 3.44 -9.43
C THR A 9 -0.83 2.37 -8.44
N PHE A 10 -1.99 1.73 -8.62
CA PHE A 10 -2.41 0.61 -7.80
C PHE A 10 -3.27 -0.40 -8.57
N PHE A 11 -3.37 -1.61 -8.05
CA PHE A 11 -4.32 -2.61 -8.53
C PHE A 11 -5.72 -2.26 -8.00
N GLY A 12 -6.73 -2.43 -8.85
CA GLY A 12 -8.13 -2.39 -8.45
C GLY A 12 -8.59 -3.76 -7.97
N LEU A 13 -9.40 -3.79 -6.92
CA LEU A 13 -10.14 -4.96 -6.47
C LEU A 13 -11.44 -5.08 -7.27
N GLN A 14 -11.61 -6.20 -7.99
CA GLN A 14 -12.85 -6.51 -8.68
C GLN A 14 -13.83 -7.24 -7.77
N GLU A 15 -13.33 -8.25 -7.08
CA GLU A 15 -14.15 -9.10 -6.23
C GLU A 15 -13.36 -9.64 -5.03
N ARG A 16 -14.05 -9.72 -3.90
CA ARG A 16 -13.62 -10.41 -2.69
C ARG A 16 -14.75 -11.32 -2.25
N LYS A 17 -14.48 -12.62 -2.23
CA LYS A 17 -15.35 -13.67 -1.65
C LYS A 17 -14.51 -14.48 -0.66
N PRO A 18 -15.11 -15.28 0.24
CA PRO A 18 -14.32 -16.17 1.08
C PRO A 18 -13.34 -16.98 0.23
N ARG A 19 -12.06 -16.98 0.63
CA ARG A 19 -10.95 -17.67 -0.03
C ARG A 19 -10.66 -17.23 -1.46
N PHE A 20 -11.09 -16.03 -1.82
CA PHE A 20 -11.04 -15.55 -3.20
C PHE A 20 -10.84 -14.05 -3.25
N ILE A 21 -9.75 -13.64 -3.88
CA ILE A 21 -9.42 -12.25 -4.17
C ILE A 21 -9.16 -12.13 -5.66
N ASP A 22 -9.79 -11.12 -6.27
CA ASP A 22 -9.71 -10.86 -7.69
C ASP A 22 -9.29 -9.42 -7.95
N MET A 23 -8.11 -9.23 -8.56
CA MET A 23 -7.49 -7.90 -8.68
C MET A 23 -6.80 -7.70 -10.01
N ASN A 24 -6.99 -6.53 -10.62
CA ASN A 24 -6.35 -6.20 -11.89
C ASN A 24 -5.70 -4.82 -11.89
N ARG A 25 -4.81 -4.60 -12.85
CA ARG A 25 -4.21 -3.31 -13.14
C ARG A 25 -3.97 -3.20 -14.64
N ARG A 26 -4.09 -1.99 -15.18
CA ARG A 26 -3.59 -1.68 -16.52
C ARG A 26 -2.06 -1.83 -16.54
N SER A 27 -1.59 -2.71 -17.41
CA SER A 27 -0.16 -2.99 -17.53
C SER A 27 0.64 -1.76 -17.93
N ASP A 28 1.74 -1.52 -17.22
CA ASP A 28 2.70 -0.47 -17.54
C ASP A 28 3.72 -1.00 -18.57
N PRO A 29 3.94 -0.32 -19.71
CA PRO A 29 4.92 -0.74 -20.71
C PRO A 29 6.38 -0.78 -20.21
N ASN A 30 6.69 -0.13 -19.09
CA ASN A 30 8.02 -0.11 -18.48
C ASN A 30 8.23 -1.24 -17.45
N VAL A 31 7.16 -1.95 -17.08
CA VAL A 31 7.21 -3.07 -16.14
C VAL A 31 7.19 -4.40 -16.91
N THR A 32 7.99 -5.37 -16.49
CA THR A 32 7.99 -6.73 -17.08
C THR A 32 7.25 -7.75 -16.24
N ALA A 33 7.22 -7.58 -14.92
CA ALA A 33 6.52 -8.45 -14.00
C ALA A 33 6.19 -7.70 -12.70
N TYR A 34 5.28 -8.28 -11.92
CA TYR A 34 4.89 -7.81 -10.60
C TYR A 34 5.09 -8.96 -9.60
N ARG A 35 5.52 -8.63 -8.39
CA ARG A 35 5.48 -9.54 -7.23
C ARG A 35 4.47 -9.02 -6.24
N PHE A 36 3.57 -9.88 -5.79
CA PHE A 36 2.58 -9.56 -4.78
C PHE A 36 3.07 -10.00 -3.41
N TYR A 37 2.82 -9.13 -2.43
CA TYR A 37 3.14 -9.36 -1.03
C TYR A 37 1.90 -9.09 -0.19
N GLY A 38 1.73 -9.84 0.89
CA GLY A 38 0.60 -9.71 1.80
C GLY A 38 1.03 -9.68 3.26
N ALA A 39 0.25 -8.99 4.08
CA ALA A 39 0.43 -8.90 5.52
C ALA A 39 -0.92 -8.81 6.25
N THR A 40 -0.90 -9.17 7.52
CA THR A 40 -2.09 -9.15 8.41
C THR A 40 -2.19 -7.88 9.25
N THR A 41 -1.12 -7.09 9.31
CA THR A 41 -1.10 -5.81 10.00
C THR A 41 -0.54 -4.73 9.07
N LEU A 42 -0.93 -3.48 9.30
CA LEU A 42 -0.42 -2.34 8.54
C LEU A 42 1.09 -2.13 8.75
N VAL A 43 1.54 -2.37 9.99
CA VAL A 43 2.95 -2.26 10.39
C VAL A 43 3.79 -3.30 9.64
N ASP A 44 3.36 -4.56 9.58
CA ASP A 44 4.07 -5.60 8.82
C ASP A 44 3.99 -5.36 7.31
N ALA A 45 2.86 -4.84 6.82
CA ALA A 45 2.73 -4.45 5.42
C ALA A 45 3.76 -3.38 5.03
N TYR A 46 3.94 -2.36 5.89
CA TYR A 46 4.95 -1.35 5.67
C TYR A 46 6.37 -1.95 5.78
N GLY A 47 6.60 -2.75 6.83
CA GLY A 47 7.88 -3.38 7.14
C GLY A 47 8.86 -2.40 7.78
N ASP A 48 10.13 -2.56 7.43
CA ASP A 48 11.21 -1.65 7.81
C ASP A 48 12.15 -1.43 6.62
N PRO A 49 11.69 -0.71 5.57
CA PRO A 49 12.58 -0.31 4.48
C PRO A 49 13.81 0.39 5.08
N GLY A 50 15.02 0.12 4.57
CA GLY A 50 16.25 0.66 5.15
C GLY A 50 16.97 -0.26 6.15
N GLY A 51 16.33 -1.34 6.61
CA GLY A 51 16.87 -2.25 7.63
C GLY A 51 16.33 -1.96 9.03
N ILE A 52 16.86 -2.66 10.04
CA ILE A 52 16.29 -2.65 11.40
C ILE A 52 16.41 -1.26 12.05
N GLY A 53 15.27 -0.66 12.37
CA GLY A 53 15.12 0.57 13.14
C GLY A 53 15.16 1.87 12.34
N THR A 54 15.38 1.82 11.02
CA THR A 54 15.53 3.04 10.19
C THR A 54 14.21 3.76 9.94
N SER A 55 13.11 3.03 9.75
CA SER A 55 11.80 3.66 9.52
C SER A 55 11.10 4.10 10.81
N GLY A 56 11.44 3.46 11.93
CA GLY A 56 10.74 3.58 13.21
C GLY A 56 9.36 2.91 13.26
N VAL A 57 8.96 2.18 12.21
CA VAL A 57 7.67 1.49 12.13
C VAL A 57 7.72 0.11 12.80
N GLY A 58 8.84 -0.61 12.69
CA GLY A 58 9.14 -1.83 13.46
C GLY A 58 8.42 -3.11 13.02
N GLY A 59 7.86 -3.18 11.81
CA GLY A 59 7.19 -4.38 11.28
C GLY A 59 8.14 -5.40 10.66
N THR A 60 7.73 -6.67 10.58
CA THR A 60 8.59 -7.75 10.06
C THR A 60 8.71 -7.76 8.53
N GLY A 61 7.94 -6.92 7.85
CA GLY A 61 7.81 -6.91 6.40
C GLY A 61 6.74 -7.88 5.88
N PRO A 62 6.23 -7.64 4.66
CA PRO A 62 5.15 -8.43 4.10
C PRO A 62 5.65 -9.77 3.54
N THR A 63 4.78 -10.76 3.53
CA THR A 63 5.07 -12.10 3.00
C THR A 63 4.89 -12.13 1.48
N LEU A 64 5.88 -12.65 0.74
CA LEU A 64 5.76 -12.87 -0.71
C LEU A 64 4.66 -13.90 -0.99
N LEU A 65 3.69 -13.52 -1.82
CA LEU A 65 2.60 -14.40 -2.27
C LEU A 65 3.00 -15.09 -3.57
N PHE A 66 3.12 -14.31 -4.65
CA PHE A 66 3.42 -14.84 -5.99
C PHE A 66 3.89 -13.75 -6.96
N PRO A 67 4.63 -14.12 -8.01
CA PRO A 67 4.88 -13.25 -9.15
C PRO A 67 3.84 -13.43 -10.26
N VAL A 68 3.68 -12.39 -11.09
CA VAL A 68 2.93 -12.42 -12.35
C VAL A 68 3.64 -11.58 -13.40
N ASP A 69 3.83 -12.14 -14.60
CA ASP A 69 4.40 -11.36 -15.70
C ASP A 69 3.39 -10.33 -16.23
N ARG A 70 3.89 -9.25 -16.82
CA ARG A 70 3.04 -8.24 -17.46
C ARG A 70 2.11 -8.87 -18.49
N ASN A 71 0.86 -8.41 -18.53
CA ASN A 71 -0.18 -8.88 -19.45
C ASN A 71 -0.49 -10.37 -19.30
N LYS A 72 -0.22 -10.94 -18.12
CA LYS A 72 -0.60 -12.32 -17.78
C LYS A 72 -1.62 -12.34 -16.66
N HIS A 73 -2.26 -13.49 -16.55
CA HIS A 73 -3.17 -13.83 -15.48
C HIS A 73 -2.49 -14.84 -14.54
N TYR A 74 -2.41 -14.51 -13.27
CA TYR A 74 -2.06 -15.44 -12.22
C TYR A 74 -3.33 -16.06 -11.63
N LEU A 75 -3.39 -17.40 -11.61
CA LEU A 75 -4.41 -18.15 -10.88
C LEU A 75 -3.74 -19.02 -9.81
N SER A 76 -4.21 -18.96 -8.56
CA SER A 76 -3.68 -19.79 -7.46
C SER A 76 -3.91 -21.29 -7.70
N LYS A 77 -3.18 -22.15 -6.97
CA LYS A 77 -3.20 -23.62 -7.23
C LYS A 77 -4.56 -24.23 -6.95
N ASP A 78 -5.22 -23.78 -5.89
CA ASP A 78 -6.52 -24.32 -5.48
C ASP A 78 -7.63 -23.90 -6.45
N LEU A 79 -7.58 -22.67 -6.96
CA LEU A 79 -8.55 -22.20 -7.95
C LEU A 79 -8.38 -22.85 -9.32
N ARG A 80 -7.16 -23.26 -9.70
CA ARG A 80 -6.95 -24.07 -10.93
C ARG A 80 -7.64 -25.42 -10.87
N ARG A 81 -7.78 -26.01 -9.68
CA ARG A 81 -8.45 -27.31 -9.49
C ARG A 81 -9.97 -27.16 -9.53
N HIS A 82 -10.48 -25.99 -9.15
CA HIS A 82 -11.90 -25.68 -9.08
C HIS A 82 -12.20 -24.35 -9.79
N PRO A 83 -12.17 -24.32 -11.13
CA PRO A 83 -12.39 -23.10 -11.88
C PRO A 83 -13.82 -22.62 -11.66
N ARG A 84 -13.97 -21.59 -10.83
CA ARG A 84 -15.24 -20.88 -10.58
C ARG A 84 -15.30 -19.51 -11.27
N VAL A 85 -14.27 -19.19 -12.07
CA VAL A 85 -14.05 -17.85 -12.62
C VAL A 85 -14.27 -17.90 -14.12
N VAL A 86 -15.26 -17.14 -14.59
CA VAL A 86 -15.44 -16.89 -16.02
C VAL A 86 -14.34 -15.93 -16.44
N GLN A 87 -13.45 -16.40 -17.32
CA GLN A 87 -12.33 -15.60 -17.79
C GLN A 87 -12.82 -14.67 -18.90
N GLU A 88 -13.08 -13.41 -18.57
CA GLU A 88 -13.32 -12.38 -19.58
C GLU A 88 -11.99 -12.01 -20.27
N SER A 89 -12.06 -11.71 -21.57
CA SER A 89 -10.88 -11.33 -22.34
C SER A 89 -10.47 -9.90 -22.00
N HIS A 90 -9.43 -9.76 -21.20
CA HIS A 90 -8.90 -8.44 -20.84
C HIS A 90 -7.57 -8.18 -21.55
N ARG A 91 -7.62 -7.47 -22.68
CA ARG A 91 -6.40 -6.97 -23.36
C ARG A 91 -5.72 -5.92 -22.48
N ASN A 92 -4.38 -5.97 -22.41
CA ASN A 92 -3.51 -5.00 -21.74
C ASN A 92 -3.71 -4.86 -20.22
N LEU A 93 -4.34 -5.84 -19.57
CA LEU A 93 -4.41 -5.92 -18.12
C LEU A 93 -3.48 -7.01 -17.59
N THR A 94 -2.91 -6.77 -16.43
CA THR A 94 -2.31 -7.82 -15.60
C THR A 94 -3.31 -8.16 -14.51
N TRP A 95 -3.56 -9.45 -14.31
CA TRP A 95 -4.62 -9.96 -13.45
C TRP A 95 -4.06 -10.98 -12.46
N ALA A 96 -4.52 -10.93 -11.22
CA ALA A 96 -4.30 -11.98 -10.24
C ALA A 96 -5.62 -12.37 -9.58
N THR A 97 -5.93 -13.67 -9.66
CA THR A 97 -7.02 -14.30 -8.93
C THR A 97 -6.45 -15.38 -8.02
N PHE A 98 -6.67 -15.25 -6.72
CA PHE A 98 -6.01 -16.12 -5.76
C PHE A 98 -6.82 -16.38 -4.49
N ASP A 99 -6.48 -17.50 -3.86
CA ASP A 99 -6.97 -17.86 -2.53
C ASP A 99 -5.97 -17.37 -1.50
N ILE A 100 -6.40 -16.47 -0.62
CA ILE A 100 -5.54 -15.93 0.42
C ILE A 100 -5.09 -17.01 1.40
N GLU A 101 -5.92 -18.02 1.69
CA GLU A 101 -5.60 -19.09 2.63
C GLU A 101 -4.45 -19.97 2.14
N GLN A 102 -4.13 -19.94 0.85
CA GLN A 102 -2.95 -20.61 0.31
C GLN A 102 -1.64 -19.92 0.79
N PHE A 103 -1.69 -18.64 1.15
CA PHE A 103 -0.50 -17.84 1.46
C PHE A 103 -0.48 -17.30 2.89
N LEU A 104 -1.64 -16.89 3.41
CA LEU A 104 -1.84 -16.39 4.76
C LEU A 104 -3.00 -17.17 5.43
N PRO A 105 -2.74 -18.38 5.95
CA PRO A 105 -3.78 -19.23 6.53
C PRO A 105 -4.47 -18.59 7.75
N GLY A 106 -5.78 -18.79 7.84
CA GLY A 106 -6.65 -18.31 8.91
C GLY A 106 -6.96 -16.81 8.87
N GLN A 107 -6.71 -16.15 7.74
CA GLN A 107 -6.85 -14.69 7.60
C GLN A 107 -8.01 -14.27 6.68
N ASP A 108 -8.81 -15.22 6.17
CA ASP A 108 -9.89 -14.94 5.23
C ASP A 108 -10.94 -13.95 5.76
N ASN A 109 -11.28 -14.03 7.06
CA ASN A 109 -12.28 -13.15 7.69
C ASN A 109 -11.65 -11.91 8.35
N ARG A 110 -10.50 -11.47 7.86
CA ARG A 110 -9.81 -10.28 8.37
C ARG A 110 -9.48 -9.33 7.25
N TRP A 111 -9.27 -8.08 7.63
CA TRP A 111 -8.66 -7.11 6.74
C TRP A 111 -7.24 -7.54 6.41
N LEU A 112 -6.89 -7.43 5.14
CA LEU A 112 -5.58 -7.81 4.63
C LEU A 112 -4.91 -6.59 4.03
N PHE A 113 -3.59 -6.57 4.04
CA PHE A 113 -2.79 -5.48 3.50
C PHE A 113 -1.92 -6.04 2.39
N LEU A 114 -2.19 -5.65 1.15
CA LEU A 114 -1.40 -6.08 0.01
C LEU A 114 -0.48 -4.98 -0.49
N ARG A 115 0.65 -5.41 -1.01
CA ARG A 115 1.60 -4.58 -1.72
C ARG A 115 2.08 -5.31 -2.96
N TRP A 116 2.71 -4.57 -3.85
CA TRP A 116 3.44 -5.16 -4.96
C TRP A 116 4.78 -4.48 -5.17
N GLN A 117 5.66 -5.19 -5.85
CA GLN A 117 6.94 -4.71 -6.33
C GLN A 117 6.94 -4.83 -7.86
N ASP A 118 7.36 -3.78 -8.54
CA ASP A 118 7.53 -3.78 -9.98
C ASP A 118 8.89 -4.41 -10.35
N SER A 119 8.96 -5.10 -11.49
CA SER A 119 10.22 -5.44 -12.16
C SER A 119 10.40 -4.54 -13.38
N ARG A 120 11.48 -3.77 -13.42
CA ARG A 120 11.82 -2.83 -14.49
C ARG A 120 13.19 -3.17 -15.05
N PRO A 121 13.30 -3.64 -16.30
CA PRO A 121 14.59 -3.99 -16.92
C PRO A 121 15.59 -2.84 -16.93
N GLY A 122 15.10 -1.60 -17.11
CA GLY A 122 15.94 -0.40 -17.08
C GLY A 122 16.57 -0.09 -15.73
N LEU A 123 16.11 -0.75 -14.65
CA LEU A 123 16.67 -0.64 -13.30
C LEU A 123 17.34 -1.95 -12.83
N GLY A 124 17.62 -2.87 -13.75
CA GLY A 124 18.30 -4.14 -13.43
C GLY A 124 17.40 -5.24 -12.86
N GLY A 125 16.06 -5.08 -12.90
CA GLY A 125 15.10 -6.11 -12.46
C GLY A 125 14.10 -5.57 -11.46
N TRP A 126 13.92 -6.29 -10.34
CA TRP A 126 13.01 -5.88 -9.27
C TRP A 126 13.42 -4.54 -8.69
N VAL A 127 12.49 -3.60 -8.58
CA VAL A 127 12.79 -2.26 -8.05
C VAL A 127 13.14 -2.38 -6.57
N THR A 128 14.34 -1.93 -6.22
CA THR A 128 14.87 -1.93 -4.86
C THR A 128 15.18 -0.52 -4.41
N MET A 129 15.15 -0.33 -3.10
CA MET A 129 15.61 0.85 -2.39
C MET A 129 17.09 0.66 -2.06
N ASP A 130 17.91 1.68 -2.30
CA ASP A 130 19.25 1.73 -1.74
C ASP A 130 19.14 2.15 -0.27
N THR A 131 19.68 1.34 0.62
CA THR A 131 19.62 1.57 2.08
C THR A 131 20.88 2.25 2.62
N GLY A 132 21.76 2.75 1.74
CA GLY A 132 23.00 3.42 2.11
C GLY A 132 24.14 2.45 2.45
N GLU A 133 25.26 3.00 2.96
CA GLU A 133 26.48 2.23 3.22
C GLU A 133 26.25 1.08 4.20
N GLY A 134 26.43 -0.15 3.72
CA GLY A 134 26.40 -1.38 4.53
C GLY A 134 25.06 -2.12 4.54
N GLY A 135 24.00 -1.54 3.97
CA GLY A 135 22.73 -2.24 3.76
C GLY A 135 22.62 -2.81 2.34
N GLY A 136 22.05 -4.01 2.23
CA GLY A 136 21.76 -4.63 0.93
C GLY A 136 20.53 -3.99 0.27
N PRO A 137 20.33 -4.19 -1.05
CA PRO A 137 19.17 -3.65 -1.74
C PRO A 137 17.87 -4.26 -1.16
N GLU A 138 17.02 -3.41 -0.60
CA GLU A 138 15.72 -3.81 -0.03
C GLU A 138 14.60 -3.64 -1.05
N PRO A 139 13.54 -4.46 -1.05
CA PRO A 139 12.44 -4.29 -1.98
C PRO A 139 11.75 -2.92 -1.83
N LEU A 140 11.62 -2.18 -2.93
CA LEU A 140 10.75 -0.99 -2.97
C LEU A 140 9.33 -1.43 -3.35
N TYR A 141 8.46 -1.39 -2.37
CA TYR A 141 7.04 -1.72 -2.54
C TYR A 141 6.22 -0.49 -2.94
N GLY A 142 5.15 -0.73 -3.69
CA GLY A 142 4.10 0.25 -3.93
C GLY A 142 3.24 0.57 -2.69
N PRO A 143 2.11 1.27 -2.88
CA PRO A 143 1.15 1.57 -1.83
C PRO A 143 0.63 0.31 -1.13
N ILE A 144 0.17 0.49 0.10
CA ILE A 144 -0.49 -0.55 0.89
C ILE A 144 -1.98 -0.52 0.55
N TYR A 145 -2.41 -1.53 -0.19
CA TYR A 145 -3.80 -1.70 -0.57
C TYR A 145 -4.55 -2.47 0.51
N CYS A 146 -5.53 -1.83 1.14
CA CYS A 146 -6.38 -2.43 2.17
C CYS A 146 -7.46 -3.28 1.50
N ILE A 147 -7.45 -4.58 1.77
CA ILE A 147 -8.49 -5.50 1.30
C ILE A 147 -9.48 -5.75 2.43
N PRO A 148 -10.78 -5.45 2.20
CA PRO A 148 -11.83 -5.68 3.17
C PRO A 148 -12.05 -7.17 3.42
N THR A 149 -12.75 -7.47 4.51
CA THR A 149 -13.32 -8.81 4.67
C THR A 149 -14.35 -9.08 3.55
N PRO A 150 -14.64 -10.35 3.23
CA PRO A 150 -15.71 -10.68 2.29
C PRO A 150 -17.07 -10.11 2.68
N GLU A 151 -17.34 -9.96 3.99
CA GLU A 151 -18.60 -9.43 4.52
C GLU A 151 -18.68 -7.91 4.37
N ASP A 152 -17.55 -7.21 4.44
CA ASP A 152 -17.50 -5.75 4.28
C ASP A 152 -17.55 -5.32 2.80
N LEU A 153 -17.16 -6.20 1.87
CA LEU A 153 -17.22 -5.89 0.45
C LEU A 153 -18.68 -5.92 -0.05
N GLY A 154 -19.18 -4.75 -0.50
CA GLY A 154 -20.54 -4.59 -1.01
C GLY A 154 -21.55 -4.06 0.01
N VAL A 155 -21.14 -3.85 1.26
CA VAL A 155 -21.95 -3.13 2.26
C VAL A 155 -21.91 -1.63 1.94
N TYR A 156 -23.08 -0.99 1.95
CA TYR A 156 -23.27 0.41 1.57
C TYR A 156 -22.43 1.40 2.40
N HIS A 157 -22.06 1.04 3.63
CA HIS A 157 -21.18 1.80 4.53
C HIS A 157 -20.28 0.90 5.41
N GLY A 158 -19.33 0.20 4.79
CA GLY A 158 -18.30 -0.51 5.55
C GLY A 158 -17.45 0.46 6.36
N THR A 159 -17.35 0.25 7.68
CA THR A 159 -16.44 1.02 8.54
C THR A 159 -15.17 0.21 8.79
N PHE A 160 -14.03 0.82 8.53
CA PHE A 160 -12.73 0.21 8.71
C PHE A 160 -11.91 1.03 9.70
N SER A 161 -11.36 0.39 10.72
CA SER A 161 -10.45 1.04 11.67
C SER A 161 -9.10 0.34 11.67
N LEU A 162 -8.03 1.13 11.67
CA LEU A 162 -6.66 0.67 11.70
C LEU A 162 -5.83 1.48 12.69
N THR A 163 -4.80 0.83 13.20
CA THR A 163 -3.75 1.46 14.01
C THR A 163 -2.43 1.22 13.30
N GLY A 164 -1.56 2.21 13.30
CA GLY A 164 -0.26 2.09 12.65
C GLY A 164 0.74 3.10 13.15
N VAL A 165 1.92 3.05 12.53
CA VAL A 165 3.00 4.01 12.74
C VAL A 165 3.36 4.58 11.38
N ALA A 166 3.26 5.90 11.23
CA ALA A 166 3.75 6.59 10.06
C ALA A 166 5.29 6.69 10.18
N PRO A 167 6.04 6.35 9.11
CA PRO A 167 7.49 6.39 9.13
C PRO A 167 7.99 7.84 9.22
N THR A 168 9.26 8.00 9.60
CA THR A 168 9.94 9.30 9.47
C THR A 168 9.97 9.69 7.98
N GLY A 169 9.14 10.63 7.55
CA GLY A 169 9.12 11.07 6.16
C GLY A 169 10.21 12.10 5.91
N THR A 170 11.47 11.68 5.88
CA THR A 170 12.64 12.58 5.86
C THR A 170 12.65 13.59 4.70
N ALA A 171 11.97 13.29 3.59
CA ALA A 171 11.78 14.21 2.46
C ALA A 171 10.39 14.88 2.40
N CYS A 172 9.46 14.53 3.30
CA CYS A 172 8.11 15.08 3.32
C CYS A 172 8.05 16.37 4.16
N VAL A 173 7.45 17.42 3.60
CA VAL A 173 7.35 18.73 4.24
C VAL A 173 5.91 19.25 4.14
N SER A 174 5.43 19.91 5.19
CA SER A 174 4.12 20.58 5.19
C SER A 174 3.99 21.58 4.04
N GLY A 175 2.82 21.62 3.41
CA GLY A 175 2.51 22.51 2.30
C GLY A 175 3.11 22.09 0.96
N GLN A 176 3.86 20.99 0.91
CA GLN A 176 4.39 20.39 -0.32
C GLN A 176 3.75 19.02 -0.57
N PRO A 177 3.65 18.56 -1.84
CA PRO A 177 3.25 17.20 -2.13
C PRO A 177 4.18 16.16 -1.47
N PRO A 178 3.67 14.96 -1.14
CA PRO A 178 4.49 13.89 -0.59
C PRO A 178 5.59 13.48 -1.58
N VAL A 179 6.78 13.23 -1.05
CA VAL A 179 7.95 12.84 -1.85
C VAL A 179 8.13 11.34 -1.78
N PHE A 180 8.02 10.67 -2.93
CA PHE A 180 8.33 9.26 -3.09
C PHE A 180 9.70 9.12 -3.74
N ASN A 181 10.71 8.80 -2.94
CA ASN A 181 12.06 8.62 -3.45
C ASN A 181 12.32 7.15 -3.77
N GLU A 182 12.28 6.79 -5.06
CA GLU A 182 12.60 5.42 -5.49
C GLU A 182 14.06 5.05 -5.24
N LYS A 183 14.96 6.04 -5.13
CA LYS A 183 16.39 5.76 -4.89
C LYS A 183 16.65 5.30 -3.46
N GLY A 184 15.78 5.62 -2.50
CA GLY A 184 16.00 5.24 -1.12
C GLY A 184 17.02 6.07 -0.35
N THR A 185 17.74 6.98 -1.02
CA THR A 185 18.73 7.86 -0.40
C THR A 185 18.54 9.31 -0.82
N ASP A 186 18.84 10.25 0.07
CA ASP A 186 18.87 11.67 -0.25
C ASP A 186 20.11 12.04 -1.09
N GLY A 187 20.23 13.32 -1.46
CA GLY A 187 21.39 13.82 -2.21
C GLY A 187 22.73 13.70 -1.47
N ALA A 188 22.71 13.40 -0.16
CA ALA A 188 23.88 13.16 0.69
C ALA A 188 24.12 11.65 0.96
N GLY A 189 23.29 10.76 0.40
CA GLY A 189 23.42 9.31 0.58
C GLY A 189 22.73 8.76 1.83
N ALA A 190 22.04 9.59 2.62
CA ALA A 190 21.33 9.13 3.82
C ALA A 190 20.01 8.45 3.43
N PRO A 191 19.60 7.35 4.10
CA PRO A 191 18.36 6.66 3.78
C PRO A 191 17.12 7.57 3.90
N VAL A 192 16.29 7.59 2.86
CA VAL A 192 15.02 8.30 2.80
C VAL A 192 13.89 7.29 2.79
N MET A 193 13.10 7.32 3.85
CA MET A 193 11.96 6.43 3.99
C MET A 193 10.77 6.96 3.21
N PRO A 194 10.15 6.16 2.34
CA PRO A 194 8.95 6.57 1.66
C PRO A 194 7.82 6.76 2.68
N PRO A 195 6.94 7.75 2.48
CA PRO A 195 5.79 7.92 3.36
C PRO A 195 4.89 6.68 3.30
N LEU A 196 4.11 6.48 4.35
CA LEU A 196 3.11 5.42 4.43
C LEU A 196 1.93 5.78 3.51
N HIS A 197 1.81 5.08 2.39
CA HIS A 197 0.74 5.29 1.42
C HIS A 197 -0.29 4.17 1.52
N ILE A 198 -1.49 4.50 1.98
CA ILE A 198 -2.60 3.58 2.17
C ILE A 198 -3.63 3.86 1.07
N VAL A 199 -4.09 2.80 0.42
CA VAL A 199 -5.10 2.85 -0.63
C VAL A 199 -6.26 1.95 -0.24
N PHE A 200 -7.47 2.48 -0.40
CA PHE A 200 -8.74 1.82 -0.13
C PHE A 200 -9.36 1.30 -1.43
N PRO A 201 -10.18 0.24 -1.37
CA PRO A 201 -10.75 -0.38 -2.56
C PRO A 201 -11.83 0.50 -3.21
N ASN A 202 -12.55 1.25 -2.39
CA ASN A 202 -13.59 2.18 -2.79
C ASN A 202 -13.28 3.57 -2.24
N VAL A 203 -14.04 4.56 -2.72
CA VAL A 203 -13.99 5.91 -2.18
C VAL A 203 -14.40 5.90 -0.70
N CYS A 204 -13.58 6.53 0.13
CA CYS A 204 -13.89 6.85 1.52
C CYS A 204 -14.80 8.07 1.56
N TYR A 205 -15.97 7.96 2.19
CA TYR A 205 -16.87 9.07 2.48
C TYR A 205 -16.37 9.96 3.62
N SER A 206 -15.78 9.33 4.63
CA SER A 206 -15.26 10.02 5.81
C SER A 206 -14.00 9.31 6.30
N ILE A 207 -13.03 10.10 6.75
CA ILE A 207 -11.82 9.62 7.41
C ILE A 207 -11.66 10.43 8.70
N LEU A 208 -11.60 9.73 9.83
CA LEU A 208 -11.17 10.26 11.12
C LEU A 208 -9.77 9.74 11.39
N ILE A 209 -8.80 10.64 11.56
CA ILE A 209 -7.43 10.29 11.91
C ILE A 209 -7.02 10.99 13.18
N ARG A 210 -6.31 10.27 14.06
CA ARG A 210 -5.78 10.78 15.32
C ARG A 210 -4.29 10.51 15.41
N ASN A 211 -3.54 11.56 15.71
CA ASN A 211 -2.14 11.45 16.09
C ASN A 211 -2.08 10.99 17.56
N LEU A 212 -1.44 9.85 17.82
CA LEU A 212 -1.27 9.30 19.16
C LEU A 212 0.06 9.71 19.80
N ASP A 213 0.96 10.32 19.04
CA ASP A 213 2.27 10.73 19.50
C ASP A 213 2.19 12.04 20.30
N ALA A 214 3.03 12.15 21.34
CA ALA A 214 3.09 13.29 22.25
C ALA A 214 4.28 14.24 21.95
N GLY A 215 5.21 13.82 21.09
CA GLY A 215 6.40 14.57 20.70
C GLY A 215 6.29 15.18 19.30
N ASN A 216 5.78 14.41 18.34
CA ASN A 216 5.95 14.68 16.91
C ASN A 216 4.60 14.91 16.18
N PRO A 217 4.51 15.90 15.28
CA PRO A 217 3.35 16.07 14.42
C PRO A 217 3.29 14.99 13.32
N LEU A 218 2.05 14.69 12.89
CA LEU A 218 1.78 13.83 11.75
C LEU A 218 1.54 14.70 10.52
N LEU A 219 2.14 14.35 9.39
CA LEU A 219 1.84 14.91 8.08
C LEU A 219 0.88 13.98 7.34
N LEU A 220 -0.15 14.55 6.70
CA LEU A 220 -1.12 13.80 5.93
C LEU A 220 -1.46 14.46 4.59
N ALA A 221 -1.63 13.68 3.53
CA ALA A 221 -2.22 14.11 2.27
C ALA A 221 -3.25 13.09 1.77
N TYR A 222 -4.20 13.54 0.96
CA TYR A 222 -5.25 12.69 0.37
C TYR A 222 -4.99 12.42 -1.12
N GLY A 223 -3.72 12.47 -1.51
CA GLY A 223 -3.24 11.98 -2.79
C GLY A 223 -1.81 12.40 -3.10
N THR A 224 -1.19 11.68 -4.04
CA THR A 224 0.26 11.82 -4.32
C THR A 224 0.69 13.20 -4.82
N GLY A 225 -0.23 13.96 -5.42
CA GLY A 225 0.01 15.34 -5.87
C GLY A 225 -0.52 16.42 -4.92
N GLN A 226 -1.13 16.06 -3.80
CA GLN A 226 -1.75 17.03 -2.90
C GLN A 226 -0.78 17.49 -1.81
N PRO A 227 -0.79 18.78 -1.42
CA PRO A 227 0.03 19.27 -0.32
C PRO A 227 -0.24 18.53 0.99
N MET A 228 0.84 18.19 1.71
CA MET A 228 0.76 17.58 3.04
C MET A 228 0.28 18.63 4.07
N GLN A 229 -0.70 18.25 4.87
CA GLN A 229 -1.24 19.02 6.00
C GLN A 229 -0.65 18.51 7.31
N VAL A 230 -0.49 19.41 8.29
CA VAL A 230 -0.02 19.07 9.63
C VAL A 230 -1.22 18.72 10.52
N LEU A 231 -1.20 17.53 11.10
CA LEU A 231 -1.99 17.17 12.28
C LEU A 231 -1.07 17.28 13.51
N PRO A 232 -1.34 18.25 14.41
CA PRO A 232 -0.53 18.40 15.61
C PRO A 232 -0.51 17.14 16.47
N LYS A 233 0.51 17.04 17.32
CA LYS A 233 0.64 15.97 18.31
C LYS A 233 -0.62 15.83 19.16
N SER A 234 -1.00 14.59 19.45
CA SER A 234 -2.17 14.24 20.27
C SER A 234 -3.54 14.75 19.79
N GLU A 235 -3.62 15.36 18.61
CA GLU A 235 -4.86 15.88 18.02
C GLU A 235 -5.53 14.88 17.08
N ALA A 236 -6.80 15.14 16.76
CA ALA A 236 -7.54 14.42 15.74
C ALA A 236 -8.11 15.38 14.70
N THR A 237 -8.27 14.90 13.48
CA THR A 237 -9.00 15.59 12.43
C THR A 237 -9.94 14.63 11.72
N SER A 238 -11.08 15.16 11.29
CA SER A 238 -12.06 14.43 10.50
C SER A 238 -12.20 15.14 9.16
N LEU A 239 -12.16 14.38 8.09
CA LEU A 239 -12.41 14.88 6.75
C LEU A 239 -13.60 14.12 6.17
N CYS A 240 -14.66 14.84 5.79
CA CYS A 240 -15.74 14.31 4.96
C CYS A 240 -15.34 14.55 3.51
N ILE A 241 -14.68 13.57 2.91
CA ILE A 241 -14.07 13.68 1.59
C ILE A 241 -15.00 12.91 0.67
N GLY A 242 -15.63 13.59 -0.28
CA GLY A 242 -16.57 12.90 -1.18
C GLY A 242 -15.91 11.93 -2.15
N ASN A 243 -14.58 11.96 -2.34
CA ASN A 243 -13.92 11.41 -3.53
C ASN A 243 -12.46 10.94 -3.33
N THR A 244 -11.98 10.65 -2.12
CA THR A 244 -10.63 10.03 -1.98
C THR A 244 -10.71 8.54 -1.72
N ASN A 245 -9.78 7.80 -2.27
CA ASN A 245 -9.53 6.40 -1.96
C ASN A 245 -8.08 6.18 -1.48
N GLU A 246 -7.36 7.23 -1.13
CA GLU A 246 -5.98 7.14 -0.66
C GLU A 246 -5.67 8.14 0.45
N ILE A 247 -4.73 7.76 1.31
CA ILE A 247 -4.13 8.63 2.32
C ILE A 247 -2.63 8.35 2.40
N ILE A 248 -1.85 9.42 2.52
CA ILE A 248 -0.39 9.37 2.62
C ILE A 248 0.00 10.00 3.93
N LEU A 249 0.81 9.29 4.72
CA LEU A 249 1.16 9.65 6.09
C LEU A 249 2.67 9.64 6.27
N ALA A 250 3.19 10.64 6.98
CA ALA A 250 4.58 10.72 7.38
C ALA A 250 4.69 11.38 8.75
N GLY A 251 5.56 10.88 9.62
CA GLY A 251 5.91 11.58 10.83
C GLY A 251 6.90 12.71 10.55
N SER A 252 6.68 13.86 11.18
CA SER A 252 7.57 15.01 11.10
C SER A 252 8.49 15.01 12.32
N GLY A 253 9.80 14.79 12.10
CA GLY A 253 10.79 14.71 13.18
C GLY A 253 10.99 13.32 13.80
N GLY A 254 10.23 12.32 13.36
CA GLY A 254 10.36 10.91 13.78
C GLY A 254 9.18 10.09 13.30
N ALA A 255 9.17 8.79 13.61
CA ALA A 255 8.00 7.95 13.38
C ALA A 255 6.86 8.33 14.33
N VAL A 256 5.60 8.24 13.87
CA VAL A 256 4.43 8.75 14.59
C VAL A 256 3.31 7.72 14.62
N ALA A 257 2.91 7.30 15.83
CA ALA A 257 1.78 6.39 16.02
C ALA A 257 0.44 7.11 15.73
N PHE A 258 -0.51 6.40 15.13
CA PHE A 258 -1.81 6.95 14.78
C PHE A 258 -2.93 5.89 14.79
N THR A 259 -4.17 6.37 14.88
CA THR A 259 -5.37 5.59 14.54
C THR A 259 -6.11 6.25 13.39
N LEU A 260 -6.69 5.44 12.51
CA LEU A 260 -7.52 5.89 11.40
C LEU A 260 -8.80 5.06 11.36
N THR A 261 -9.93 5.74 11.24
CA THR A 261 -11.23 5.14 10.93
C THR A 261 -11.72 5.73 9.62
N ALA A 262 -11.97 4.88 8.62
CA ALA A 262 -12.53 5.26 7.34
C ALA A 262 -13.92 4.63 7.15
N VAL A 263 -14.84 5.39 6.55
CA VAL A 263 -16.14 4.90 6.09
C VAL A 263 -16.10 4.79 4.58
N LEU A 264 -16.23 3.58 4.06
CA LEU A 264 -16.21 3.29 2.62
C LEU A 264 -17.62 3.41 2.05
N LEU A 265 -17.72 4.02 0.86
CA LEU A 265 -18.92 3.90 0.04
C LEU A 265 -18.89 2.56 -0.70
N SER A 266 -20.04 1.90 -0.82
CA SER A 266 -20.14 0.80 -1.79
C SER A 266 -19.96 1.35 -3.20
N SER A 267 -19.24 0.61 -4.04
CA SER A 267 -19.36 0.80 -5.49
C SER A 267 -20.83 0.52 -5.88
N PRO A 268 -21.50 1.42 -6.62
CA PRO A 268 -22.88 1.23 -7.04
C PRO A 268 -23.08 0.01 -7.94
#